data_AF-A0A2V8C9A4-F1
#
_entry.id   AF-A0A2V8C9A4-F1
#
_cell.length_a   1.000
_cell.length_b   1.000
_cell.length_c   1.000
_cell.angle_alpha   90.00
_cell.angle_beta   90.00
_cell.angle_gamma   90.00
#
_symmetry.space_group_name_H-M   'P 1'
#
loop_
_entity.id
_entity.type
_entity.pdbx_description
1 polymer ?
#
loop_
_entity_poly.entity_id
_entity_poly.type
_entity_poly.pdbx_seq_one_letter_code
_entity_poly.pdbx_strand_id
1 'polypeptide(L)'
;DHFNFAKEGVPALDPDEGTDFVGKPPEYGKQVRDDYTEHRYHKPQDEVTSDWDLSGARDDLRVFLAVGYRVAQADKFPGWKPGNEFRAKREAMLKK
;
A
#
# COMPACT_ATOMS: atom_id res chain seq x y z
N ASP A 1 -0.98 -2.29 -9.65
CA ASP A 1 -1.08 -1.24 -10.71
C ASP A 1 0.09 -0.27 -10.82
N HIS A 2 0.85 -0.02 -9.75
CA HIS A 2 1.81 1.08 -9.69
C HIS A 2 3.09 0.91 -10.54
N PHE A 3 3.45 -0.32 -10.94
CA PHE A 3 4.72 -0.62 -11.61
C PHE A 3 4.95 0.10 -12.93
N ASN A 4 3.92 0.29 -13.76
CA ASN A 4 4.10 0.97 -15.05
C ASN A 4 4.44 2.46 -14.87
N PHE A 5 3.93 3.09 -13.81
CA PHE A 5 4.34 4.44 -13.43
C PHE A 5 5.78 4.46 -12.90
N ALA A 6 6.15 3.45 -12.10
CA ALA A 6 7.51 3.30 -11.58
C ALA A 6 8.54 3.13 -12.71
N LYS A 7 8.26 2.31 -13.73
CA LYS A 7 9.07 2.15 -14.94
C LYS A 7 9.25 3.45 -15.72
N GLU A 8 8.31 4.39 -15.60
CA GLU A 8 8.40 5.73 -16.16
C GLU A 8 8.98 6.76 -15.20
N GLY A 9 9.54 6.33 -14.06
CA GLY A 9 10.26 7.15 -13.10
C GLY A 9 9.39 7.76 -12.01
N VAL A 10 8.07 7.55 -11.99
CA VAL A 10 7.19 8.10 -10.95
C VAL A 10 7.32 7.28 -9.65
N PRO A 11 7.75 7.88 -8.52
CA PRO A 11 7.78 7.18 -7.24
C PRO A 11 6.41 6.63 -6.85
N ALA A 12 6.38 5.37 -6.45
CA ALA A 12 5.18 4.65 -6.07
C ALA A 12 5.25 4.13 -4.63
N LEU A 13 4.09 4.00 -4.00
CA LEU A 13 3.89 3.38 -2.69
C LEU A 13 2.79 2.34 -2.83
N ASP A 14 3.05 1.14 -2.32
CA ASP A 14 2.11 0.02 -2.31
C ASP A 14 2.34 -0.77 -1.02
N PRO A 15 1.64 -0.45 0.09
CA PRO A 15 1.77 -1.21 1.32
C PRO A 15 1.02 -2.55 1.20
N ASP A 16 1.62 -3.58 1.79
CA ASP A 16 1.01 -4.89 2.00
C ASP A 16 0.25 -4.89 3.34
N GLU A 17 -0.85 -5.64 3.42
CA GLU A 17 -1.67 -5.76 4.62
C GLU A 17 -0.94 -6.40 5.81
N GLY A 18 0.09 -7.21 5.57
CA GLY A 18 0.81 -7.95 6.61
C GLY A 18 -0.05 -9.00 7.33
N THR A 19 0.53 -9.65 8.35
CA THR A 19 -0.18 -10.67 9.18
C THR A 19 -0.18 -10.37 10.67
N ASP A 20 0.46 -9.27 11.09
CA ASP A 20 0.60 -8.91 12.49
C ASP A 20 -0.61 -8.10 12.94
N PHE A 21 -1.55 -8.75 13.62
CA PHE A 21 -2.77 -8.11 14.11
C PHE A 21 -2.59 -7.61 15.55
N VAL A 22 -2.88 -6.33 15.77
CA VAL A 22 -2.81 -5.71 17.09
C VAL A 22 -3.75 -6.41 18.07
N GLY A 23 -3.21 -6.86 19.20
CA GLY A 23 -3.98 -7.55 20.24
C GLY A 23 -4.43 -8.97 19.88
N LYS A 24 -3.88 -9.56 18.82
CA LYS A 24 -4.14 -10.94 18.41
C LYS A 24 -2.86 -11.79 18.50
N PRO A 25 -2.99 -13.13 18.65
CA PRO A 25 -1.82 -14.00 18.61
C PRO A 25 -1.18 -14.00 17.20
N PRO A 26 0.12 -14.32 17.08
CA PRO A 26 0.86 -14.25 15.81
C PRO A 26 0.24 -15.03 14.65
N GLU A 27 -0.44 -16.15 14.94
CA GLU A 27 -1.03 -17.04 13.92
C GLU A 27 -2.36 -16.50 13.36
N TYR A 28 -3.00 -15.56 14.07
CA TYR A 28 -4.34 -15.09 13.74
C TYR A 28 -4.42 -14.49 12.34
N GLY A 29 -3.51 -13.57 12.00
CA GLY A 29 -3.55 -12.90 10.70
C GLY A 29 -3.37 -13.87 9.53
N LYS A 30 -2.47 -14.86 9.68
CA LYS A 30 -2.30 -15.91 8.67
C LYS A 30 -3.58 -16.73 8.50
N GLN A 31 -4.22 -17.15 9.60
CA GLN A 31 -5.47 -17.92 9.54
C GLN A 31 -6.59 -17.15 8.84
N VAL A 32 -6.79 -15.87 9.19
CA VAL A 32 -7.82 -15.01 8.57
C VAL A 32 -7.54 -14.82 7.08
N ARG A 33 -6.29 -14.54 6.70
CA ARG A 33 -5.90 -14.36 5.30
C ARG A 33 -6.08 -15.63 4.48
N ASP A 34 -5.65 -16.77 4.99
CA ASP A 34 -5.77 -18.05 4.30
C ASP A 34 -7.25 -18.40 4.10
N ASP A 35 -8.08 -18.27 5.14
CA ASP A 35 -9.52 -18.53 5.06
C ASP A 35 -10.22 -17.61 4.05
N TYR A 36 -9.88 -16.32 4.04
CA TYR A 36 -10.42 -15.38 3.05
C TYR A 36 -9.99 -15.75 1.63
N THR A 37 -8.70 -16.05 1.42
CA THR A 37 -8.15 -16.40 0.11
C THR A 37 -8.76 -17.69 -0.43
N GLU A 38 -8.93 -18.70 0.41
CA GLU A 38 -9.48 -20.00 0.02
C GLU A 38 -10.99 -19.93 -0.26
N HIS A 39 -11.76 -19.21 0.56
CA HIS A 39 -13.21 -19.31 0.55
C HIS A 39 -13.94 -18.12 -0.09
N ARG A 40 -13.33 -16.92 -0.13
CA ARG A 40 -14.04 -15.67 -0.46
C ARG A 40 -13.41 -14.84 -1.57
N TYR A 41 -12.09 -14.77 -1.66
CA TYR A 41 -11.39 -13.95 -2.66
C TYR A 41 -11.84 -14.27 -4.10
N HIS A 42 -12.24 -13.24 -4.86
CA HIS A 42 -12.74 -13.36 -6.24
C HIS A 42 -13.97 -14.27 -6.40
N LYS A 43 -14.78 -14.41 -5.36
CA LYS A 43 -16.02 -15.21 -5.36
C LYS A 43 -17.21 -14.35 -4.97
N PRO A 44 -18.46 -14.79 -5.22
CA PRO A 44 -19.66 -14.05 -4.83
C PRO A 44 -19.77 -13.77 -3.31
N GLN A 45 -19.05 -14.53 -2.48
CA GLN A 45 -19.00 -14.34 -1.03
C GLN A 45 -18.03 -13.24 -0.59
N ASP A 46 -17.37 -12.56 -1.52
CA ASP A 46 -16.49 -11.41 -1.27
C ASP A 46 -17.32 -10.15 -0.94
N GLU A 47 -17.94 -10.16 0.23
CA GLU A 47 -18.80 -9.08 0.72
C GLU A 47 -18.27 -8.55 2.05
N VAL A 48 -18.48 -7.25 2.29
CA VAL A 48 -18.19 -6.64 3.60
C VAL A 48 -19.25 -7.11 4.60
N THR A 49 -18.82 -7.79 5.64
CA THR A 49 -19.70 -8.33 6.68
C THR A 49 -19.54 -7.58 8.00
N SER A 50 -20.53 -7.69 8.89
CA SER A 50 -20.57 -6.95 10.16
C SER A 50 -19.49 -7.36 11.18
N ASP A 51 -18.85 -8.51 10.97
CA ASP A 51 -17.78 -9.05 11.81
C ASP A 51 -16.37 -8.57 11.38
N TRP A 52 -16.24 -7.82 10.28
CA TRP A 52 -14.97 -7.23 9.88
C TRP A 52 -14.54 -6.12 10.84
N ASP A 53 -13.33 -6.23 11.38
CA ASP A 53 -12.67 -5.14 12.10
C ASP A 53 -11.96 -4.21 11.12
N LEU A 54 -12.57 -3.05 10.85
CA LEU A 54 -12.04 -2.04 9.92
C LEU A 54 -11.09 -1.03 10.60
N SER A 55 -10.67 -1.27 11.84
CA SER A 55 -9.79 -0.34 12.55
C SER A 55 -8.44 -0.16 11.86
N GLY A 56 -7.88 -1.23 11.27
CA GLY A 56 -6.67 -1.17 10.45
C GLY A 56 -6.86 -0.32 9.19
N ALA A 57 -7.94 -0.56 8.43
CA ALA A 57 -8.26 0.22 7.23
C ALA A 57 -8.42 1.73 7.53
N ARG A 58 -8.99 2.10 8.68
CA ARG A 58 -9.04 3.49 9.14
C ARG A 58 -7.64 4.08 9.32
N ASP A 59 -6.72 3.30 9.88
CA ASP A 59 -5.35 3.77 10.13
C ASP A 59 -4.54 3.85 8.82
N ASP A 60 -4.76 2.93 7.88
CA ASP A 60 -4.21 3.01 6.52
C ASP A 60 -4.68 4.29 5.79
N LEU A 61 -5.97 4.62 5.88
CA LEU A 61 -6.50 5.85 5.29
C LEU A 61 -5.83 7.10 5.86
N ARG A 62 -5.48 7.11 7.15
CA ARG A 62 -4.71 8.22 7.75
C ARG A 62 -3.30 8.30 7.16
N VAL A 63 -2.64 7.17 6.95
CA VAL A 63 -1.32 7.11 6.30
C VAL A 63 -1.40 7.60 4.86
N PHE A 64 -2.36 7.11 4.07
CA PHE A 64 -2.54 7.52 2.68
C PHE A 64 -2.84 9.01 2.53
N LEU A 65 -3.73 9.55 3.38
CA LEU A 65 -4.00 10.97 3.42
C LEU A 65 -2.72 11.76 3.77
N ALA A 66 -1.98 11.32 4.79
CA ALA A 66 -0.76 12.00 5.19
C ALA A 66 0.30 11.99 4.08
N VAL A 67 0.49 10.87 3.38
CA VAL A 67 1.41 10.77 2.24
C VAL A 67 0.97 11.69 1.10
N GLY A 68 -0.28 11.58 0.67
CA GLY A 68 -0.82 12.39 -0.43
C GLY A 68 -0.75 13.89 -0.13
N TYR A 69 -1.14 14.29 1.07
CA TYR A 69 -1.09 15.68 1.52
C TYR A 69 0.35 16.21 1.55
N ARG A 70 1.30 15.46 2.13
CA ARG A 70 2.71 15.86 2.18
C ARG A 70 3.32 15.99 0.78
N VAL A 71 3.01 15.06 -0.13
CA VAL A 71 3.49 15.13 -1.51
C VAL A 71 2.90 16.35 -2.23
N ALA A 72 1.61 16.64 -2.04
CA ALA A 72 0.94 17.78 -2.66
C ALA A 72 1.44 19.14 -2.15
N GLN A 73 1.90 19.21 -0.90
CA GLN A 73 2.41 20.42 -0.27
C GLN A 73 3.94 20.57 -0.36
N ALA A 74 4.67 19.61 -0.95
CA ALA A 74 6.12 19.64 -0.98
C ALA A 74 6.65 20.62 -2.06
N ASP A 75 7.68 21.41 -1.71
CA ASP A 75 8.38 22.29 -2.66
C ASP A 75 9.06 21.52 -3.80
N LYS A 76 9.40 20.25 -3.55
CA LYS A 76 10.05 19.35 -4.49
C LYS A 76 9.26 18.07 -4.57
N PHE A 77 9.03 17.60 -5.78
CA PHE A 77 8.44 16.29 -5.98
C PHE A 77 9.36 15.17 -5.44
N PRO A 78 8.80 14.03 -4.99
CA PRO A 78 9.59 12.93 -4.47
C PRO A 78 10.52 12.35 -5.54
N GLY A 79 11.63 11.78 -5.07
CA GLY A 79 12.57 10.98 -5.85
C GLY A 79 12.68 9.56 -5.31
N TRP A 80 13.33 8.68 -6.06
CA TRP A 80 13.63 7.32 -5.61
C TRP A 80 14.84 7.28 -4.68
N LYS A 81 14.85 6.31 -3.74
CA LYS A 81 16.00 6.04 -2.87
C LYS A 81 17.22 5.58 -3.70
N PRO A 82 18.45 5.77 -3.18
CA PRO A 82 19.65 5.21 -3.80
C PRO A 82 19.54 3.69 -4.02
N GLY A 83 20.05 3.22 -5.16
CA GLY A 83 20.00 1.80 -5.53
C GLY A 83 18.69 1.32 -6.17
N ASN A 84 17.63 2.12 -6.17
CA ASN A 84 16.40 1.76 -6.87
C ASN A 84 16.57 1.85 -8.39
N GLU A 85 16.10 0.83 -9.11
CA GLU A 85 16.22 0.68 -10.56
C GLU A 85 15.57 1.81 -11.38
N PHE A 86 14.56 2.49 -10.84
CA PHE A 86 13.84 3.58 -11.51
C PHE A 86 14.42 4.97 -11.23
N ARG A 87 15.44 5.07 -10.36
CA ARG A 87 16.01 6.35 -9.93
C ARG A 87 16.56 7.18 -11.08
N ALA A 88 17.33 6.58 -11.99
CA ALA A 88 17.97 7.30 -13.09
C ALA A 88 16.94 8.02 -13.98
N LYS A 89 15.81 7.36 -14.27
CA LYS A 89 14.74 7.94 -15.07
C LYS A 89 14.04 9.10 -14.35
N ARG A 90 13.78 8.96 -13.04
CA ARG A 90 13.23 10.05 -12.23
C ARG A 90 14.13 11.26 -12.20
N GLU A 91 15.43 11.06 -12.01
CA GLU A 91 16.39 12.16 -12.02
C GLU A 91 16.44 12.86 -13.39
N ALA A 92 16.33 12.11 -14.49
CA ALA A 92 16.21 12.70 -15.83
C ALA A 92 14.93 13.54 -15.98
N MET A 93 13.79 13.06 -15.49
CA MET A 93 12.51 13.82 -15.53
C MET A 93 12.55 15.13 -14.74
N LEU A 94 13.31 15.17 -13.64
CA LEU A 94 13.40 16.34 -12.76
C LEU A 94 14.42 17.37 -13.23
N LYS A 95 15.31 17.01 -14.16
CA LYS A 95 16.21 17.95 -14.84
C LYS A 95 15.40 18.66 -15.93
N LYS A 96 15.15 19.96 -15.73
CA LYS A 96 14.59 20.83 -16.76
C LYS A 96 15.51 20.94 -17.96
#